data_AF-A0A948AR86-F1
#
_entry.id   AF-A0A948AR86-F1
#
_cell.length_a   1.000
_cell.length_b   1.000
_cell.length_c   1.000
_cell.angle_alpha   90.00
_cell.angle_beta   90.00
_cell.angle_gamma   90.00
#
_symmetry.space_group_name_H-M   'P 1'
#
loop_
_entity.id
_entity.type
_entity.pdbx_description
1 polymer ?
#
loop_
_entity_poly.entity_id
_entity_poly.type
_entity_poly.pdbx_seq_one_letter_code
_entity_poly.pdbx_strand_id
1 'polypeptide(L)'
;MSRGRANPILPALCLIGFTAVCLVPAHSPAALPVDEALAEATRYRGWEVASFEVTGLDRHLADDLRDGLALNGKRGLLRTRRPPLFPGTLADDVKRARAFAAQNGFPWAEVRIAFRPDHKARKVGVTFELAPGPTVVIDSLSVSGVPDYVDAAAARGAPLSRGARFTESDLTRATFTLNEALAMEGHPRATVTPRVSLRDSTRAEIVLAAKPGPRCVFAGTRIAGAPDDLRGLVLRNAQPSDGEQYTPTALRRARRNVRELDLFRRVDVTV
;
A
#
# COMPACT_ATOMS: atom_id res chain seq x y z
N MET A 1 10.32 42.70 -84.53
CA MET A 1 11.07 42.95 -83.28
C MET A 1 10.36 44.02 -82.46
N SER A 2 9.65 43.65 -81.39
CA SER A 2 9.45 44.48 -80.21
C SER A 2 8.78 43.61 -79.14
N ARG A 3 9.50 43.42 -78.02
CA ARG A 3 9.07 42.68 -76.84
C ARG A 3 8.36 43.63 -75.89
N GLY A 4 7.34 43.10 -75.20
CA GLY A 4 7.18 43.30 -73.76
C GLY A 4 6.03 44.18 -73.29
N ARG A 5 5.13 43.60 -72.50
CA ARG A 5 5.10 43.85 -71.04
C ARG A 5 4.26 42.78 -70.34
N ALA A 6 4.91 42.04 -69.46
CA ALA A 6 4.28 41.19 -68.46
C ALA A 6 3.82 42.07 -67.29
N ASN A 7 2.63 41.79 -66.76
CA ASN A 7 2.07 42.40 -65.55
C ASN A 7 2.68 41.71 -64.31
N PRO A 8 3.21 42.44 -63.31
CA PRO A 8 3.58 41.83 -62.04
C PRO A 8 2.36 41.76 -61.11
N ILE A 9 2.05 40.55 -60.65
CA ILE A 9 1.15 40.30 -59.53
C ILE A 9 1.93 40.62 -58.25
N LEU A 10 1.53 41.64 -57.50
CA LEU A 10 2.04 41.85 -56.13
C LEU A 10 1.46 40.74 -55.21
N PRO A 11 2.28 40.03 -54.43
CA PRO A 11 1.75 39.18 -53.36
C PRO A 11 1.40 40.05 -52.14
N ALA A 12 0.17 39.91 -51.65
CA ALA A 12 -0.28 40.50 -50.39
C ALA A 12 0.48 39.86 -49.21
N LEU A 13 1.16 40.68 -48.43
CA LEU A 13 1.88 40.28 -47.22
C LEU A 13 0.86 40.05 -46.08
N CYS A 14 0.59 38.79 -45.75
CA CYS A 14 -0.23 38.42 -44.58
C CYS A 14 0.68 38.26 -43.36
N LEU A 15 0.74 39.30 -42.52
CA LEU A 15 1.44 39.28 -41.23
C LEU A 15 0.53 38.66 -40.17
N ILE A 16 0.72 37.38 -39.89
CA ILE A 16 0.11 36.71 -38.73
C ILE A 16 0.99 36.98 -37.52
N GLY A 17 0.62 37.99 -36.74
CA GLY A 17 1.23 38.24 -35.43
C GLY A 17 0.78 37.19 -34.43
N PHE A 18 1.63 36.21 -34.13
CA PHE A 18 1.44 35.33 -32.98
C PHE A 18 1.81 36.12 -31.72
N THR A 19 0.79 36.58 -30.97
CA THR A 19 0.97 37.01 -29.59
C THR A 19 1.29 35.79 -28.74
N ALA A 20 2.58 35.58 -28.47
CA ALA A 20 3.02 34.63 -27.46
C ALA A 20 2.62 35.18 -26.08
N VAL A 21 1.50 34.69 -25.54
CA VAL A 21 1.18 34.86 -24.12
C VAL A 21 2.09 33.90 -23.36
N CYS A 22 3.23 34.40 -22.90
CA CYS A 22 4.03 33.69 -21.91
C CYS A 22 3.20 33.59 -20.62
N LEU A 23 2.59 32.43 -20.39
CA LEU A 23 1.94 32.11 -19.12
C LEU A 23 3.06 32.05 -18.07
N VAL A 24 3.25 33.15 -17.33
CA VAL A 24 4.11 33.17 -16.15
C VAL A 24 3.60 32.07 -15.22
N PRO A 25 4.43 31.08 -14.83
CA PRO A 25 4.00 30.10 -13.85
C PRO A 25 3.58 30.86 -12.60
N ALA A 26 2.29 30.76 -12.24
CA ALA A 26 1.81 31.27 -10.96
C ALA A 26 2.74 30.69 -9.88
N HIS A 27 3.34 31.57 -9.06
CA HIS A 27 4.18 31.17 -7.94
C HIS A 27 3.52 29.98 -7.24
N SER A 28 4.19 28.82 -7.18
CA SER A 28 3.72 27.73 -6.36
C SER A 28 3.53 28.28 -4.95
N PRO A 29 2.32 28.16 -4.36
CA PRO A 29 2.10 28.67 -3.02
C PRO A 29 3.11 28.03 -2.08
N ALA A 30 3.73 28.82 -1.22
CA ALA A 30 4.73 28.32 -0.27
C ALA A 30 4.08 27.27 0.64
N ALA A 31 4.72 26.10 0.76
CA ALA A 31 4.24 25.04 1.64
C ALA A 31 4.52 25.39 3.10
N LEU A 32 3.46 25.34 3.91
CA LEU A 32 3.48 25.72 5.32
C LEU A 32 3.80 24.51 6.21
N PRO A 33 4.44 24.72 7.38
CA PRO A 33 4.47 23.74 8.46
C PRO A 33 3.04 23.31 8.86
N VAL A 34 2.89 22.09 9.38
CA VAL A 34 1.57 21.52 9.69
C VAL A 34 0.71 22.40 10.60
N ASP A 35 1.28 22.98 11.66
CA ASP A 35 0.51 23.77 12.62
C ASP A 35 -0.05 25.06 11.99
N GLU A 36 0.77 25.75 11.19
CA GLU A 36 0.36 26.92 10.42
C GLU A 36 -0.66 26.54 9.33
N ALA A 37 -0.46 25.41 8.66
CA ALA A 37 -1.37 24.91 7.65
C ALA A 37 -2.76 24.57 8.21
N LEU A 38 -2.83 24.01 9.43
CA LEU A 38 -4.10 23.72 10.10
C LEU A 38 -4.84 25.01 10.48
N ALA A 39 -4.12 26.04 10.92
CA ALA A 39 -4.70 27.36 11.15
C ALA A 39 -5.22 27.98 9.85
N GLU A 40 -4.42 27.97 8.78
CA GLU A 40 -4.79 28.49 7.46
C GLU A 40 -6.00 27.75 6.86
N ALA A 41 -6.07 26.42 7.02
CA ALA A 41 -7.19 25.61 6.54
C ALA A 41 -8.55 26.03 7.11
N THR A 42 -8.58 26.71 8.26
CA THR A 42 -9.82 27.24 8.85
C THR A 42 -10.47 28.29 7.95
N ARG A 43 -9.69 29.04 7.16
CA ARG A 43 -10.19 30.05 6.20
C ARG A 43 -10.98 29.43 5.05
N TYR A 44 -10.64 28.20 4.68
CA TYR A 44 -11.24 27.46 3.58
C TYR A 44 -12.20 26.36 4.07
N ARG A 45 -12.65 26.45 5.32
CA ARG A 45 -13.54 25.46 5.92
C ARG A 45 -14.80 25.29 5.08
N GLY A 46 -15.07 24.05 4.67
CA GLY A 46 -16.22 23.67 3.85
C GLY A 46 -16.08 23.97 2.36
N TRP A 47 -14.93 24.49 1.89
CA TRP A 47 -14.66 24.65 0.46
C TRP A 47 -14.37 23.29 -0.18
N GLU A 48 -14.77 23.09 -1.44
CA GLU A 48 -14.50 21.83 -2.14
C GLU A 48 -12.99 21.71 -2.44
N VAL A 49 -12.39 20.55 -2.12
CA VAL A 49 -11.02 20.23 -2.52
C VAL A 49 -11.01 19.91 -4.02
N ALA A 50 -10.57 20.88 -4.82
CA ALA A 50 -10.60 20.77 -6.28
C ALA A 50 -9.44 19.94 -6.85
N SER A 51 -8.31 19.91 -6.17
CA SER A 51 -7.19 19.05 -6.50
C SER A 51 -6.47 18.65 -5.23
N PHE A 52 -5.91 17.44 -5.24
CA PHE A 52 -5.08 16.94 -4.16
C PHE A 52 -3.83 16.31 -4.76
N GLU A 53 -2.67 16.80 -4.38
CA GLU A 53 -1.37 16.37 -4.91
C GLU A 53 -0.44 15.97 -3.77
N VAL A 54 0.43 15.02 -4.05
CA VAL A 54 1.50 14.57 -3.15
C VAL A 54 2.81 14.67 -3.91
N THR A 55 3.81 15.33 -3.32
CA THR A 55 5.13 15.52 -3.91
C THR A 55 6.25 15.22 -2.91
N GLY A 56 7.48 15.10 -3.41
CA GLY A 56 8.68 14.85 -2.58
C GLY A 56 8.97 13.38 -2.26
N LEU A 57 8.12 12.45 -2.73
CA LEU A 57 8.37 11.01 -2.74
C LEU A 57 8.57 10.49 -4.18
N ASP A 58 9.05 9.25 -4.31
CA ASP A 58 8.96 8.52 -5.57
C ASP A 58 7.51 8.48 -6.07
N ARG A 59 7.33 8.51 -7.40
CA ARG A 59 6.01 8.63 -8.03
C ARG A 59 5.03 7.54 -7.56
N HIS A 60 5.45 6.28 -7.51
CA HIS A 60 4.55 5.20 -7.12
C HIS A 60 4.13 5.34 -5.66
N LEU A 61 5.09 5.67 -4.79
CA LEU A 61 4.85 5.88 -3.37
C LEU A 61 3.96 7.11 -3.10
N ALA A 62 4.13 8.18 -3.87
CA ALA A 62 3.29 9.37 -3.81
C ALA A 62 1.85 9.07 -4.25
N ASP A 63 1.67 8.29 -5.32
CA ASP A 63 0.36 7.86 -5.81
C ASP A 63 -0.36 6.97 -4.77
N ASP A 64 0.34 5.99 -4.18
CA ASP A 64 -0.20 5.11 -3.14
C ASP A 64 -0.61 5.90 -1.88
N LEU A 65 0.22 6.84 -1.44
CA LEU A 65 -0.14 7.75 -0.35
C LEU A 65 -1.39 8.53 -0.71
N ARG A 66 -1.39 9.22 -1.86
CA ARG A 66 -2.50 10.06 -2.31
C ARG A 66 -3.83 9.30 -2.32
N ASP A 67 -3.82 8.08 -2.82
CA ASP A 67 -5.01 7.25 -2.96
C ASP A 67 -5.57 6.78 -1.61
N GLY A 68 -4.73 6.71 -0.57
CA GLY A 68 -5.12 6.43 0.81
C GLY A 68 -5.62 7.64 1.62
N LEU A 69 -5.50 8.86 1.11
CA LEU A 69 -5.88 10.08 1.83
C LEU A 69 -7.34 10.49 1.58
N ALA A 70 -8.02 10.93 2.64
CA ALA A 70 -9.44 11.26 2.59
C ALA A 70 -9.71 12.47 1.68
N LEU A 71 -8.81 13.46 1.67
CA LEU A 71 -8.93 14.69 0.88
C LEU A 71 -8.76 14.49 -0.64
N ASN A 72 -8.16 13.38 -1.09
CA ASN A 72 -8.10 13.02 -2.51
C ASN A 72 -9.49 12.70 -3.08
N GLY A 73 -10.44 12.32 -2.22
CA GLY A 73 -11.79 11.98 -2.60
C GLY A 73 -11.94 10.57 -3.15
N LYS A 74 -13.18 10.17 -3.41
CA LYS A 74 -13.50 8.81 -3.89
C LYS A 74 -13.85 8.86 -5.37
N ARG A 75 -13.19 8.03 -6.18
CA ARG A 75 -13.63 7.74 -7.56
C ARG A 75 -14.87 6.85 -7.51
N GLY A 76 -15.99 7.33 -8.07
CA GLY A 76 -17.17 6.52 -8.35
C GLY A 76 -17.28 6.19 -9.84
N LEU A 77 -18.23 5.31 -10.20
CA LEU A 77 -18.44 4.82 -11.58
C LEU A 77 -18.70 5.94 -12.62
N LEU A 78 -19.24 7.09 -12.20
CA LEU A 78 -19.62 8.19 -13.10
C LEU A 78 -19.02 9.56 -12.74
N ARG A 79 -18.54 9.76 -11.50
CA ARG A 79 -17.96 11.04 -11.06
C ARG A 79 -17.05 10.86 -9.86
N THR A 80 -15.95 11.62 -9.81
CA THR A 80 -15.15 11.78 -8.60
C THR A 80 -15.89 12.68 -7.62
N ARG A 81 -16.20 12.16 -6.43
CA ARG A 81 -16.73 12.99 -5.35
C ARG A 81 -15.57 13.68 -4.64
N ARG A 82 -15.49 14.98 -4.83
CA ARG A 82 -14.49 15.85 -4.18
C ARG A 82 -14.98 16.22 -2.77
N PRO A 83 -14.20 15.94 -1.73
CA PRO A 83 -14.59 16.21 -0.36
C PRO A 83 -14.47 17.71 -0.04
N PRO A 84 -15.25 18.24 0.90
CA PRO A 84 -14.99 19.55 1.48
C PRO A 84 -13.73 19.52 2.36
N LEU A 85 -12.99 20.62 2.40
CA LEU A 85 -11.85 20.80 3.29
C LEU A 85 -12.34 21.12 4.70
N PHE A 86 -11.97 20.27 5.66
CA PHE A 86 -12.13 20.53 7.09
C PHE A 86 -10.78 20.36 7.80
N PRO A 87 -10.40 21.25 8.74
CA PRO A 87 -9.14 21.14 9.46
C PRO A 87 -8.95 19.79 10.18
N GLY A 88 -10.02 19.20 10.71
CA GLY A 88 -9.96 17.87 11.33
C GLY A 88 -9.58 16.76 10.33
N THR A 89 -10.20 16.76 9.14
CA THR A 89 -9.86 15.80 8.07
C THR A 89 -8.44 15.99 7.58
N LEU A 90 -7.98 17.24 7.44
CA LEU A 90 -6.60 17.57 7.10
C LEU A 90 -5.61 17.03 8.15
N ALA A 91 -5.89 17.25 9.44
CA ALA A 91 -5.06 16.74 10.53
C ALA A 91 -4.96 15.21 10.52
N ASP A 92 -6.07 14.52 10.26
CA ASP A 92 -6.08 13.05 10.16
C ASP A 92 -5.33 12.55 8.93
N ASP A 93 -5.42 13.25 7.79
CA ASP A 93 -4.62 12.94 6.61
C ASP A 93 -3.13 13.18 6.83
N VAL A 94 -2.74 14.21 7.58
CA VAL A 94 -1.33 14.41 7.98
C VAL A 94 -0.83 13.24 8.83
N LYS A 95 -1.63 12.76 9.79
CA LYS A 95 -1.28 11.57 10.59
C LYS A 95 -1.12 10.34 9.71
N ARG A 96 -2.04 10.12 8.76
CA ARG A 96 -1.96 9.03 7.77
C ARG A 96 -0.71 9.13 6.91
N ALA A 97 -0.37 10.33 6.43
CA ALA A 97 0.81 10.57 5.60
C ALA A 97 2.11 10.27 6.37
N ARG A 98 2.23 10.74 7.62
CA ARG A 98 3.39 10.43 8.47
C ARG A 98 3.50 8.93 8.77
N ALA A 99 2.39 8.28 9.09
CA ALA A 99 2.38 6.83 9.31
C ALA A 99 2.81 6.09 8.04
N PHE A 100 2.21 6.40 6.88
CA PHE A 100 2.56 5.79 5.60
C PHE A 100 4.05 5.96 5.25
N ALA A 101 4.61 7.17 5.44
CA ALA A 101 6.03 7.41 5.23
C ALA A 101 6.91 6.56 6.16
N ALA A 102 6.56 6.47 7.45
CA ALA A 102 7.27 5.65 8.43
C ALA A 102 7.23 4.15 8.06
N GLN A 103 6.08 3.65 7.62
CA GLN A 103 5.90 2.26 7.16
C GLN A 103 6.73 1.94 5.91
N ASN A 104 7.12 2.96 5.15
CA ASN A 104 7.93 2.83 3.95
C ASN A 104 9.41 3.19 4.16
N GLY A 105 9.84 3.34 5.43
CA GLY A 105 11.25 3.55 5.79
C GLY A 105 11.67 5.00 6.01
N PHE A 106 10.70 5.92 6.10
CA PHE A 106 10.93 7.35 6.29
C PHE A 106 10.25 7.87 7.57
N PRO A 107 10.63 7.40 8.77
CA PRO A 107 9.91 7.74 10.00
C PRO A 107 10.15 9.18 10.47
N TRP A 108 11.15 9.87 9.91
CA TRP A 108 11.41 11.29 10.15
C TRP A 108 10.90 12.18 9.01
N ALA A 109 10.00 11.67 8.16
CA ALA A 109 9.45 12.46 7.07
C ALA A 109 8.70 13.70 7.60
N GLU A 110 9.07 14.87 7.08
CA GLU A 110 8.33 16.11 7.33
C GLU A 110 7.20 16.24 6.29
N VAL A 111 6.06 16.75 6.73
CA VAL A 111 4.93 17.08 5.85
C VAL A 111 4.75 18.59 5.87
N ARG A 112 4.76 19.21 4.70
CA ARG A 112 4.37 20.62 4.50
C ARG A 112 3.17 20.68 3.58
N ILE A 113 2.36 21.72 3.73
CA ILE A 113 1.07 21.81 3.02
C ILE A 113 0.98 23.15 2.32
N ALA A 114 0.73 23.10 1.02
CA ALA A 114 0.44 24.29 0.23
C ALA A 114 -1.06 24.33 -0.14
N PHE A 115 -1.63 25.53 -0.12
CA PHE A 115 -3.03 25.77 -0.51
C PHE A 115 -3.08 26.65 -1.76
N ARG A 116 -3.94 26.28 -2.72
CA ARG A 116 -4.24 27.08 -3.91
C ARG A 116 -5.74 27.42 -3.93
N PRO A 117 -6.18 28.49 -3.24
CA PRO A 117 -7.58 28.85 -3.18
C PRO A 117 -8.10 29.48 -4.49
N ASP A 118 -9.32 29.12 -4.86
CA ASP A 118 -10.15 29.81 -5.85
C ASP A 118 -11.38 30.38 -5.13
N HIS A 119 -11.28 31.67 -4.80
CA HIS A 119 -12.32 32.38 -4.07
C HIS A 119 -13.64 32.51 -4.84
N LYS A 120 -13.59 32.55 -6.18
CA LYS A 120 -14.80 32.69 -7.00
C LYS A 120 -15.59 31.39 -7.00
N ALA A 121 -14.90 30.26 -7.10
CA ALA A 121 -15.53 28.95 -7.13
C ALA A 121 -15.76 28.32 -5.74
N ARG A 122 -15.26 28.94 -4.66
CA ARG A 122 -15.19 28.37 -3.30
C ARG A 122 -14.53 26.98 -3.30
N LYS A 123 -13.39 26.90 -3.98
CA LYS A 123 -12.61 25.69 -4.18
C LYS A 123 -11.18 25.90 -3.72
N VAL A 124 -10.51 24.82 -3.32
CA VAL A 124 -9.11 24.88 -2.89
C VAL A 124 -8.34 23.68 -3.42
N GLY A 125 -7.19 23.92 -4.04
CA GLY A 125 -6.19 22.88 -4.28
C GLY A 125 -5.35 22.69 -3.03
N VAL A 126 -5.06 21.43 -2.67
CA VAL A 126 -4.22 21.08 -1.52
C VAL A 126 -3.05 20.24 -2.03
N THR A 127 -1.83 20.61 -1.66
CA THR A 127 -0.62 19.84 -1.99
C THR A 127 0.09 19.47 -0.71
N PHE A 128 0.34 18.17 -0.53
CA PHE A 128 1.25 17.67 0.51
C PHE A 128 2.64 17.54 -0.09
N GLU A 129 3.59 18.29 0.47
CA GLU A 129 5.01 18.16 0.15
C GLU A 129 5.66 17.36 1.27
N LEU A 130 6.13 16.16 0.96
CA LEU A 130 6.82 15.31 1.91
C LEU A 130 8.32 15.42 1.71
N ALA A 131 9.05 15.79 2.76
CA ALA A 131 10.50 15.68 2.79
C ALA A 131 10.83 14.35 3.51
N PRO A 132 11.33 13.31 2.82
CA PRO A 132 11.45 11.97 3.41
C PRO A 132 12.42 11.89 4.59
N GLY A 133 13.38 12.82 4.67
CA GLY A 133 14.43 12.78 5.68
C GLY A 133 15.36 11.56 5.51
N PRO A 134 16.08 11.16 6.57
CA PRO A 134 16.93 9.97 6.52
C PRO A 134 16.11 8.69 6.33
N THR A 135 16.59 7.83 5.44
CA THR A 135 16.01 6.51 5.21
C THR A 135 16.52 5.53 6.26
N VAL A 136 15.61 4.75 6.86
CA VAL A 136 16.00 3.62 7.72
C VAL A 136 16.40 2.43 6.86
N VAL A 137 17.59 1.92 7.09
CA VAL A 137 18.08 0.65 6.53
C VAL A 137 18.20 -0.42 7.60
N ILE A 138 18.08 -1.68 7.19
CA ILE A 138 18.20 -2.83 8.08
C ILE A 138 19.69 -3.07 8.35
N ASP A 139 20.10 -2.97 9.61
CA ASP A 139 21.49 -3.19 10.02
C ASP A 139 21.75 -4.63 10.48
N SER A 140 20.78 -5.23 11.17
CA SER A 140 20.81 -6.63 11.56
C SER A 140 19.44 -7.29 11.41
N LEU A 141 19.44 -8.56 11.02
CA LEU A 141 18.28 -9.43 11.01
C LEU A 141 18.66 -10.74 11.72
N SER A 142 17.90 -11.09 12.74
CA SER A 142 18.06 -12.34 13.47
C SER A 142 16.72 -13.08 13.58
N VAL A 143 16.80 -14.40 13.61
CA VAL A 143 15.65 -15.28 13.81
C VAL A 143 15.93 -16.15 15.03
N SER A 144 14.96 -16.29 15.91
CA SER A 144 15.10 -17.04 17.17
C SER A 144 13.90 -17.94 17.43
N GLY A 145 14.08 -19.00 18.22
CA GLY A 145 13.00 -19.91 18.62
C GLY A 145 12.48 -20.82 17.50
N VAL A 146 13.25 -20.98 16.41
CA VAL A 146 12.93 -21.89 15.31
C VAL A 146 13.62 -23.24 15.55
N PRO A 147 12.94 -24.38 15.43
CA PRO A 147 13.55 -25.70 15.56
C PRO A 147 14.56 -25.97 14.42
N ASP A 148 15.60 -26.76 14.70
CA ASP A 148 16.72 -26.99 13.75
C ASP A 148 16.31 -27.67 12.44
N TYR A 149 15.20 -28.41 12.42
CA TYR A 149 14.66 -29.05 11.22
C TYR A 149 13.84 -28.12 10.32
N VAL A 150 13.55 -26.89 10.77
CA VAL A 150 12.79 -25.91 9.99
C VAL A 150 13.78 -24.98 9.28
N ASP A 151 13.69 -24.91 7.95
CA ASP A 151 14.51 -23.98 7.18
C ASP A 151 14.07 -22.52 7.41
N ALA A 152 14.73 -21.86 8.35
CA ALA A 152 14.54 -20.44 8.63
C ALA A 152 15.19 -19.53 7.57
N ALA A 153 16.02 -20.06 6.67
CA ALA A 153 16.71 -19.25 5.66
C ALA A 153 15.73 -18.66 4.64
N ALA A 154 14.63 -19.37 4.34
CA ALA A 154 13.56 -18.85 3.49
C ALA A 154 12.94 -17.55 4.03
N ALA A 155 12.84 -17.39 5.36
CA ALA A 155 12.38 -16.16 5.99
C ALA A 155 13.42 -15.02 5.99
N ARG A 156 14.70 -15.34 5.70
CA ARG A 156 15.77 -14.36 5.46
C ARG A 156 15.89 -13.97 3.97
N GLY A 157 15.05 -14.54 3.11
CA GLY A 157 15.00 -14.22 1.68
C GLY A 157 14.56 -12.77 1.41
N ALA A 158 15.00 -12.22 0.27
CA ALA A 158 14.68 -10.86 -0.15
C ALA A 158 13.16 -10.64 -0.16
N PRO A 159 12.64 -9.57 0.48
CA PRO A 159 13.22 -8.22 0.59
C PRO A 159 13.79 -7.80 1.97
N LEU A 160 13.63 -8.58 3.04
CA LEU A 160 14.10 -8.21 4.38
C LEU A 160 15.58 -8.62 4.57
N SER A 161 16.51 -7.81 4.09
CA SER A 161 17.95 -8.11 4.09
C SER A 161 18.79 -6.95 4.60
N ARG A 162 19.97 -7.26 5.15
CA ARG A 162 20.90 -6.23 5.66
C ARG A 162 21.25 -5.23 4.55
N GLY A 163 21.18 -3.95 4.87
CA GLY A 163 21.42 -2.83 3.94
C GLY A 163 20.20 -2.41 3.13
N ALA A 164 19.15 -3.23 3.05
CA ALA A 164 17.91 -2.84 2.39
C ALA A 164 17.16 -1.79 3.22
N ARG A 165 16.34 -0.96 2.54
CA ARG A 165 15.41 -0.05 3.22
C ARG A 165 14.44 -0.86 4.07
N PHE A 166 14.23 -0.44 5.30
CA PHE A 166 13.21 -1.02 6.15
C PHE A 166 11.81 -0.64 5.64
N THR A 167 10.93 -1.61 5.44
CA THR A 167 9.50 -1.38 5.23
C THR A 167 8.67 -2.34 6.07
N GLU A 168 7.50 -1.90 6.53
CA GLU A 168 6.58 -2.74 7.29
C GLU A 168 6.00 -3.88 6.42
N SER A 169 5.86 -3.66 5.10
CA SER A 169 5.42 -4.70 4.16
C SER A 169 6.43 -5.85 4.08
N ASP A 170 7.72 -5.54 4.06
CA ASP A 170 8.79 -6.54 3.99
C ASP A 170 8.88 -7.32 5.30
N LEU A 171 8.74 -6.62 6.44
CA LEU A 171 8.68 -7.24 7.76
C LEU A 171 7.48 -8.18 7.90
N THR A 172 6.31 -7.73 7.44
CA THR A 172 5.07 -8.53 7.43
C THR A 172 5.23 -9.77 6.57
N ARG A 173 5.78 -9.62 5.36
CA ARG A 173 6.05 -10.73 4.44
C ARG A 173 7.01 -11.74 5.06
N ALA A 174 8.13 -11.31 5.63
CA ALA A 174 9.09 -12.20 6.29
C ALA A 174 8.48 -12.94 7.48
N THR A 175 7.67 -12.25 8.28
CA THR A 175 6.91 -12.84 9.40
C THR A 175 5.93 -13.90 8.93
N PHE A 176 5.20 -13.62 7.84
CA PHE A 176 4.27 -14.58 7.22
C PHE A 176 5.01 -15.81 6.67
N THR A 177 6.10 -15.60 5.92
CA THR A 177 6.93 -16.69 5.37
C THR A 177 7.46 -17.61 6.47
N LEU A 178 7.94 -17.05 7.60
CA LEU A 178 8.41 -17.89 8.71
C LEU A 178 7.27 -18.67 9.39
N ASN A 179 6.09 -18.06 9.56
CA ASN A 179 4.91 -18.77 10.06
C ASN A 179 4.50 -19.91 9.12
N GLU A 180 4.50 -19.68 7.80
CA GLU A 180 4.20 -20.74 6.82
C GLU A 180 5.22 -21.87 6.86
N ALA A 181 6.52 -21.57 6.97
CA ALA A 181 7.57 -22.58 7.11
C ALA A 181 7.34 -23.47 8.34
N LEU A 182 7.02 -22.86 9.50
CA LEU A 182 6.67 -23.61 10.70
C LEU A 182 5.40 -24.46 10.50
N ALA A 183 4.37 -23.90 9.86
CA ALA A 183 3.13 -24.61 9.60
C ALA A 183 3.32 -25.81 8.66
N MET A 184 4.20 -25.68 7.65
CA MET A 184 4.59 -26.79 6.77
C MET A 184 5.28 -27.93 7.53
N GLU A 185 5.99 -27.60 8.61
CA GLU A 185 6.63 -28.56 9.51
C GLU A 185 5.71 -29.10 10.61
N GLY A 186 4.39 -28.90 10.47
CA GLY A 186 3.40 -29.49 11.36
C GLY A 186 2.99 -28.63 12.53
N HIS A 187 3.36 -27.35 12.55
CA HIS A 187 3.01 -26.42 13.63
C HIS A 187 1.84 -25.48 13.25
N PRO A 188 0.57 -25.93 13.32
CA PRO A 188 -0.59 -25.11 12.92
C PRO A 188 -0.78 -23.86 13.78
N ARG A 189 -0.27 -23.87 15.02
CA ARG A 189 -0.41 -22.80 16.01
C ARG A 189 0.88 -22.01 16.20
N ALA A 190 1.80 -22.10 15.26
CA ALA A 190 3.02 -21.33 15.28
C ALA A 190 2.69 -19.83 15.35
N THR A 191 3.50 -19.08 16.08
CA THR A 191 3.41 -17.62 16.13
C THR A 191 4.81 -17.04 15.97
N VAL A 192 4.96 -16.11 15.03
CA VAL A 192 6.17 -15.31 14.86
C VAL A 192 5.88 -13.88 15.26
N THR A 193 6.64 -13.34 16.20
CA THR A 193 6.53 -11.96 16.67
C THR A 193 7.76 -11.17 16.22
N PRO A 194 7.61 -10.21 15.30
CA PRO A 194 8.70 -9.32 14.94
C PRO A 194 8.96 -8.31 16.07
N ARG A 195 10.23 -7.99 16.29
CA ARG A 195 10.67 -6.85 17.11
C ARG A 195 11.60 -5.98 16.27
N VAL A 196 11.31 -4.69 16.24
CA VAL A 196 12.12 -3.69 15.55
C VAL A 196 12.63 -2.70 16.58
N SER A 197 13.93 -2.47 16.59
CA SER A 197 14.57 -1.44 17.42
C SER A 197 15.46 -0.58 16.56
N LEU A 198 15.33 0.74 16.67
CA LEU A 198 16.23 1.67 15.99
C LEU A 198 17.53 1.77 16.79
N ARG A 199 18.68 1.56 16.14
CA ARG A 199 19.98 1.90 16.74
C ARG A 199 20.17 3.42 16.76
N ASP A 200 19.71 4.08 15.71
CA ASP A 200 19.82 5.52 15.47
C ASP A 200 18.79 5.97 14.42
N SER A 201 18.96 7.19 13.89
CA SER A 201 18.07 7.78 12.89
C SER A 201 18.19 7.22 11.46
N THR A 202 18.94 6.14 11.26
CA THR A 202 19.18 5.54 9.94
C THR A 202 19.21 4.03 9.96
N ARG A 203 19.32 3.38 11.12
CA ARG A 203 19.55 1.93 11.23
C ARG A 203 18.55 1.25 12.15
N ALA A 204 17.96 0.16 11.65
CA ALA A 204 17.07 -0.73 12.39
C ALA A 204 17.68 -2.11 12.61
N GLU A 205 17.46 -2.66 13.79
CA GLU A 205 17.69 -4.06 14.12
C GLU A 205 16.36 -4.80 14.17
N ILE A 206 16.33 -5.99 13.58
CA ILE A 206 15.13 -6.81 13.49
C ILE A 206 15.37 -8.18 14.12
N VAL A 207 14.46 -8.57 15.00
CA VAL A 207 14.40 -9.92 15.58
C VAL A 207 13.05 -10.55 15.25
N LEU A 208 13.05 -11.64 14.50
CA LEU A 208 11.87 -12.49 14.31
C LEU A 208 11.88 -13.59 15.37
N ALA A 209 11.04 -13.47 16.40
CA ALA A 209 10.96 -14.45 17.47
C ALA A 209 9.82 -15.44 17.21
N ALA A 210 10.16 -16.68 16.92
CA ALA A 210 9.21 -17.75 16.68
C ALA A 210 8.85 -18.50 17.97
N LYS A 211 7.58 -18.92 18.05
CA LYS A 211 7.05 -19.88 19.01
C LYS A 211 6.32 -20.95 18.20
N PRO A 212 6.96 -22.10 17.90
CA PRO A 212 6.38 -23.11 17.04
C PRO A 212 5.11 -23.76 17.64
N GLY A 213 5.08 -23.96 18.96
CA GLY A 213 4.02 -24.77 19.58
C GLY A 213 4.15 -26.26 19.22
N PRO A 214 3.12 -27.08 19.48
CA PRO A 214 3.19 -28.52 19.22
C PRO A 214 3.14 -28.84 17.73
N ARG A 215 3.75 -29.97 17.34
CA ARG A 215 3.47 -30.61 16.05
C ARG A 215 2.13 -31.33 16.14
N CYS A 216 1.31 -31.20 15.11
CA CYS A 216 -0.04 -31.76 15.08
C CYS A 216 -0.24 -32.69 13.88
N VAL A 217 -1.14 -33.65 14.06
CA VAL A 217 -1.66 -34.53 13.02
C VAL A 217 -3.18 -34.33 12.91
N PHE A 218 -3.78 -34.72 11.79
CA PHE A 218 -5.23 -34.76 11.66
C PHE A 218 -5.78 -36.00 12.37
N ALA A 219 -6.59 -35.79 13.41
CA ALA A 219 -7.22 -36.87 14.18
C ALA A 219 -8.58 -37.33 13.61
N GLY A 220 -9.11 -36.61 12.62
CA GLY A 220 -10.43 -36.90 12.04
C GLY A 220 -11.06 -35.67 11.39
N THR A 221 -12.11 -35.90 10.60
CA THR A 221 -12.83 -34.85 9.88
C THR A 221 -14.26 -34.73 10.41
N ARG A 222 -14.68 -33.53 10.81
CA ARG A 222 -16.07 -33.23 11.19
C ARG A 222 -16.72 -32.41 10.09
N ILE A 223 -17.91 -32.84 9.65
CA ILE A 223 -18.70 -32.15 8.62
C ILE A 223 -19.92 -31.48 9.25
N ALA A 224 -20.11 -30.20 8.94
CA ALA A 224 -21.31 -29.44 9.28
C ALA A 224 -21.97 -28.89 8.01
N GLY A 225 -23.31 -28.90 7.95
CA GLY A 225 -24.08 -28.28 6.86
C GLY A 225 -24.24 -29.09 5.57
N ALA A 226 -23.58 -30.25 5.42
CA ALA A 226 -23.82 -31.16 4.30
C ALA A 226 -25.02 -32.09 4.56
N PRO A 227 -25.91 -32.32 3.56
CA PRO A 227 -26.96 -33.34 3.61
C PRO A 227 -26.42 -34.74 3.89
N ASP A 228 -27.18 -35.56 4.61
CA ASP A 228 -26.72 -36.86 5.13
C ASP A 228 -26.25 -37.83 4.04
N ASP A 229 -26.92 -37.85 2.89
CA ASP A 229 -26.57 -38.64 1.71
C ASP A 229 -25.23 -38.22 1.08
N LEU A 230 -24.85 -36.94 1.21
CA LEU A 230 -23.59 -36.41 0.68
C LEU A 230 -22.44 -36.46 1.68
N ARG A 231 -22.70 -36.65 2.99
CA ARG A 231 -21.64 -36.67 4.03
C ARG A 231 -20.56 -37.71 3.75
N GLY A 232 -20.94 -38.90 3.31
CA GLY A 232 -19.98 -39.97 2.99
C GLY A 232 -19.07 -39.62 1.81
N LEU A 233 -19.61 -38.92 0.80
CA LEU A 233 -18.83 -38.44 -0.34
C LEU A 233 -17.85 -37.33 0.07
N VAL A 234 -18.30 -36.39 0.91
CA VAL A 234 -17.43 -35.34 1.45
C VAL A 234 -16.30 -35.94 2.28
N LEU A 235 -16.58 -36.90 3.17
CA LEU A 235 -15.53 -37.56 3.96
C LEU A 235 -14.47 -38.19 3.06
N ARG A 236 -14.88 -39.00 2.06
CA ARG A 236 -13.93 -39.67 1.16
C ARG A 236 -13.03 -38.71 0.37
N ASN A 237 -13.50 -37.51 0.04
CA ASN A 237 -12.76 -36.54 -0.76
C ASN A 237 -11.97 -35.52 0.07
N ALA A 238 -12.47 -35.17 1.27
CA ALA A 238 -11.87 -34.16 2.12
C ALA A 238 -10.82 -34.72 3.08
N GLN A 239 -10.98 -35.97 3.52
CA GLN A 239 -10.28 -36.52 4.67
C GLN A 239 -8.77 -36.64 4.41
N PRO A 240 -7.92 -35.94 5.18
CA PRO A 240 -6.51 -36.28 5.28
C PRO A 240 -6.36 -37.72 5.80
N SER A 241 -5.27 -38.41 5.45
CA SER A 241 -5.04 -39.76 5.96
C SER A 241 -5.01 -39.75 7.49
N ASP A 242 -5.48 -40.82 8.12
CA ASP A 242 -5.44 -40.91 9.59
C ASP A 242 -3.99 -40.83 10.07
N GLY A 243 -3.74 -39.96 11.05
CA GLY A 243 -2.38 -39.65 11.53
C GLY A 243 -1.52 -38.82 10.55
N GLU A 244 -2.07 -38.34 9.42
CA GLU A 244 -1.35 -37.43 8.51
C GLU A 244 -0.95 -36.16 9.26
N GLN A 245 0.31 -35.76 9.14
CA GLN A 245 0.81 -34.51 9.71
C GLN A 245 0.03 -33.32 9.16
N TYR A 246 -0.31 -32.38 10.04
CA TYR A 246 -0.89 -31.12 9.63
C TYR A 246 0.07 -30.41 8.67
N THR A 247 -0.44 -30.01 7.50
CA THR A 247 0.23 -29.02 6.66
C THR A 247 -0.82 -28.12 6.01
N PRO A 248 -0.49 -26.84 5.72
CA PRO A 248 -1.33 -25.98 4.90
C PRO A 248 -1.70 -26.61 3.55
N THR A 249 -0.80 -27.39 2.95
CA THR A 249 -1.03 -28.07 1.68
C THR A 249 -2.09 -29.17 1.79
N ALA A 250 -2.08 -29.97 2.86
CA ALA A 250 -3.12 -30.97 3.11
C ALA A 250 -4.51 -30.32 3.26
N LEU A 251 -4.59 -29.20 3.99
CA LEU A 251 -5.85 -28.45 4.15
C LEU A 251 -6.36 -27.87 2.83
N ARG A 252 -5.46 -27.30 2.01
CA ARG A 252 -5.81 -26.80 0.67
C ARG A 252 -6.26 -27.92 -0.27
N ARG A 253 -5.61 -29.09 -0.22
CA ARG A 253 -6.01 -30.29 -0.98
C ARG A 253 -7.42 -30.71 -0.59
N ALA A 254 -7.69 -30.86 0.71
CA ALA A 254 -9.03 -31.19 1.22
C ALA A 254 -10.10 -30.21 0.71
N ARG A 255 -9.85 -28.90 0.83
CA ARG A 255 -10.77 -27.87 0.34
C ARG A 255 -11.01 -27.95 -1.16
N ARG A 256 -9.95 -28.15 -1.95
CA ARG A 256 -10.04 -28.26 -3.41
C ARG A 256 -10.87 -29.46 -3.82
N ASN A 257 -10.56 -30.64 -3.28
CA ASN A 257 -11.27 -31.88 -3.59
C ASN A 257 -12.79 -31.76 -3.34
N VAL A 258 -13.21 -31.13 -2.24
CA VAL A 258 -14.65 -30.93 -1.95
C VAL A 258 -15.29 -29.90 -2.87
N ARG A 259 -14.57 -28.84 -3.25
CA ARG A 259 -15.06 -27.85 -4.22
C ARG A 259 -15.25 -28.45 -5.61
N GLU A 260 -14.35 -29.32 -6.03
CA GLU A 260 -14.39 -30.00 -7.33
C GLU A 260 -15.57 -30.96 -7.47
N LEU A 261 -16.26 -31.32 -6.38
CA LEU A 261 -17.52 -32.05 -6.45
C LEU A 261 -18.64 -31.21 -7.09
N ASP A 262 -18.55 -29.88 -7.05
CA ASP A 262 -19.55 -28.94 -7.56
C ASP A 262 -20.97 -29.13 -6.98
N LEU A 263 -21.07 -29.78 -5.81
CA LEU A 263 -22.33 -30.04 -5.11
C LEU A 263 -22.66 -28.96 -4.06
N PHE A 264 -21.73 -28.04 -3.78
CA PHE A 264 -21.84 -27.09 -2.67
C PHE A 264 -21.57 -25.66 -3.12
N ARG A 265 -22.50 -24.75 -2.76
CA ARG A 265 -22.34 -23.31 -3.03
C ARG A 265 -21.16 -22.66 -2.29
N ARG A 266 -20.79 -23.19 -1.13
CA ARG A 266 -19.70 -22.69 -0.30
C ARG A 266 -19.02 -23.82 0.45
N VAL A 267 -17.69 -23.82 0.42
CA VAL A 267 -16.84 -24.78 1.12
C VAL A 267 -15.75 -24.04 1.87
N ASP A 268 -15.80 -24.18 3.19
CA ASP A 268 -14.82 -23.67 4.13
C ASP A 268 -14.25 -24.83 4.94
N VAL A 269 -12.93 -24.83 5.11
CA VAL A 269 -12.18 -25.87 5.81
C VAL A 269 -11.24 -25.16 6.78
N THR A 270 -11.33 -25.52 8.05
CA THR A 270 -10.60 -24.88 9.16
C THR A 270 -10.07 -25.95 10.12
N VAL A 271 -9.06 -25.58 10.93
CA VAL A 271 -8.47 -26.38 12.00
C VAL A 271 -8.55 -25.68 13.34
#